data_AF-A0A2D6KTX1-F1
#
_entry.id   AF-A0A2D6KTX1-F1
#
_cell.length_a   1.000
_cell.length_b   1.000
_cell.length_c   1.000
_cell.angle_alpha   90.00
_cell.angle_beta   90.00
_cell.angle_gamma   90.00
#
_symmetry.space_group_name_H-M   'P 1'
#
loop_
_entity.id
_entity.type
_entity.pdbx_description
1 polymer ?
#
loop_
_entity_poly.entity_id
_entity_poly.type
_entity_poly.pdbx_seq_one_letter_code
_entity_poly.pdbx_strand_id
1 'polypeptide(L)' 'MKFDLQSFGRKCLRVWRVLRKPSKEEFIMVAKVSAVGILAVGLVGFIIGILMGFVI' A
#
# COMPACT_ATOMS: atom_id res chain seq x y z
N MET A 1 -25.26 -24.44 11.12
CA MET A 1 -24.39 -23.26 11.00
C MET A 1 -24.81 -22.47 9.77
N LYS A 2 -25.75 -21.52 9.91
CA LYS A 2 -26.22 -20.71 8.77
C LYS A 2 -25.26 -19.55 8.59
N PHE A 3 -24.35 -19.66 7.60
CA PHE A 3 -23.50 -18.55 7.19
C PHE A 3 -24.39 -17.48 6.55
N ASP A 4 -24.75 -16.50 7.36
CA ASP A 4 -25.67 -15.44 7.00
C ASP A 4 -24.90 -14.36 6.20
N LEU A 5 -24.51 -14.72 4.97
CA LEU A 5 -23.73 -13.86 4.07
C LEU A 5 -24.44 -12.52 3.80
N GLN A 6 -25.77 -12.55 3.83
CA GLN A 6 -26.65 -11.40 3.58
C GLN A 6 -26.57 -10.35 4.71
N SER A 7 -26.34 -10.78 5.95
CA SER A 7 -26.10 -9.86 7.07
C SER A 7 -24.63 -9.45 7.15
N PHE A 8 -23.69 -10.30 6.71
CA PHE A 8 -22.26 -9.94 6.62
C PHE A 8 -22.01 -8.85 5.56
N GLY A 9 -22.60 -8.97 4.37
CA GLY A 9 -22.50 -7.96 3.31
C GLY A 9 -23.04 -6.59 3.75
N ARG A 10 -24.14 -6.56 4.50
CA ARG A 10 -24.70 -5.32 5.08
C ARG A 10 -23.77 -4.69 6.13
N LYS A 11 -23.06 -5.49 6.92
CA LYS A 11 -22.04 -5.00 7.87
C LYS A 11 -20.84 -4.38 7.13
N CYS A 12 -20.34 -5.04 6.09
CA CYS A 12 -19.24 -4.49 5.27
C CYS A 12 -19.63 -3.17 4.60
N LEU A 13 -20.86 -3.04 4.11
CA LEU A 13 -21.37 -1.81 3.51
C LEU A 13 -21.44 -0.64 4.51
N ARG A 14 -21.71 -0.93 5.80
CA ARG A 14 -21.67 0.08 6.86
C ARG A 14 -20.24 0.55 7.11
N VAL A 15 -19.27 -0.37 7.19
CA VAL A 15 -17.86 -0.04 7.35
C VAL A 15 -17.35 0.81 6.19
N TRP A 16 -17.75 0.47 4.96
CA TRP A 16 -17.38 1.24 3.77
C TRP A 16 -17.86 2.70 3.83
N ARG A 17 -19.04 2.97 4.40
CA ARG A 17 -19.54 4.34 4.60
C ARG A 17 -18.87 5.10 5.74
N VAL A 18 -18.28 4.41 6.71
CA VAL A 18 -17.56 5.04 7.85
C VAL A 18 -16.13 5.43 7.48
N LEU A 19 -15.57 4.82 6.42
CA LEU A 19 -14.24 5.18 5.91
C LEU A 19 -14.21 6.63 5.41
N ARG A 20 -13.37 7.44 6.06
CA ARG A 20 -13.15 8.83 5.69
C ARG A 20 -12.35 8.89 4.38
N LYS A 21 -12.89 9.55 3.36
CA LYS A 21 -12.16 9.79 2.10
C LYS A 21 -10.90 10.63 2.44
N PRO A 22 -9.69 10.17 2.09
CA PRO A 22 -8.47 10.91 2.40
C PRO A 22 -8.52 12.29 1.74
N SER A 23 -8.01 13.31 2.45
CA SER A 23 -7.84 14.62 1.85
C SER A 23 -6.76 14.58 0.77
N LYS A 24 -6.82 15.50 -0.21
CA LYS A 24 -5.82 15.55 -1.29
C LYS A 24 -4.41 15.76 -0.73
N GLU A 25 -4.29 16.51 0.37
CA GLU A 25 -3.01 16.81 1.02
C GLU A 25 -2.42 15.58 1.71
N GLU A 26 -3.23 14.83 2.47
CA GLU A 26 -2.81 13.57 3.10
C GLU A 26 -2.36 12.56 2.03
N PHE A 27 -3.11 12.45 0.93
CA PHE A 27 -2.75 11.54 -0.16
C PHE A 27 -1.40 11.91 -0.79
N ILE A 28 -1.17 13.19 -1.08
CA ILE A 28 0.08 13.66 -1.69
C ILE A 28 1.26 13.47 -0.73
N MET A 29 1.08 13.72 0.57
CA MET A 29 2.13 13.48 1.57
C MET A 29 2.52 12.00 1.64
N VAL A 30 1.54 11.10 1.75
CA VAL A 30 1.79 9.65 1.79
C VAL A 30 2.43 9.17 0.49
N ALA A 31 1.97 9.67 -0.67
CA ALA A 31 2.54 9.32 -1.96
C ALA A 31 4.00 9.75 -2.09
N LYS A 32 4.35 10.96 -1.63
CA LYS A 32 5.74 11.46 -1.64
C LYS A 32 6.65 10.62 -0.74
N VAL A 33 6.22 10.33 0.49
CA VAL A 33 7.00 9.51 1.44
C VAL A 33 7.20 8.10 0.90
N SER A 34 6.14 7.50 0.34
CA SER A 34 6.21 6.17 -0.28
C SER A 34 7.15 6.14 -1.48
N ALA A 35 7.09 7.16 -2.34
CA ALA A 35 7.98 7.27 -3.51
C ALA A 35 9.46 7.36 -3.11
N VAL A 36 9.77 8.12 -2.05
CA VAL A 36 11.14 8.21 -1.52
C VAL A 36 11.60 6.87 -0.95
N GLY A 37 10.73 6.16 -0.22
CA GLY A 37 11.04 4.83 0.31
C GLY A 37 11.32 3.80 -0.77
N ILE A 38 10.50 3.76 -1.82
CA ILE A 38 10.67 2.84 -2.96
C ILE A 38 11.98 3.16 -3.71
N LEU A 39 12.28 4.44 -3.94
CA LEU A 39 13.54 4.85 -4.58
C LEU A 39 14.76 4.44 -3.76
N ALA A 40 14.73 4.64 -2.44
CA ALA A 40 15.83 4.28 -1.56
C ALA A 40 16.08 2.76 -1.56
N VAL A 41 15.02 1.96 -1.37
CA VAL A 41 15.13 0.49 -1.37
C VAL A 41 15.53 -0.02 -2.77
N GLY A 42 14.97 0.57 -3.82
CA GLY A 42 15.30 0.23 -5.21
C GLY A 42 16.76 0.51 -5.56
N LEU A 43 17.32 1.65 -5.13
CA LEU A 43 18.74 1.97 -5.31
C LEU A 43 19.65 0.99 -4.58
N VAL A 44 19.30 0.62 -3.34
CA VAL A 44 20.07 -0.37 -2.58
C VAL A 44 20.05 -1.73 -3.28
N GLY A 45 18.88 -2.21 -3.71
CA GLY A 45 18.76 -3.45 -4.48
C GLY A 45 19.51 -3.39 -5.82
N PHE A 46 19.48 -2.24 -6.51
CA PHE A 46 20.19 -2.03 -7.76
C PHE A 46 21.70 -2.07 -7.59
N ILE A 47 22.24 -1.44 -6.53
CA ILE A 47 23.68 -1.49 -6.21
C ILE A 47 24.12 -2.93 -5.92
N ILE A 48 23.33 -3.69 -5.15
CA ILE A 48 23.62 -5.10 -4.87
C ILE A 48 23.61 -5.92 -6.18
N GLY A 49 22.63 -5.70 -7.06
CA GLY A 49 22.53 -6.38 -8.34
C GLY A 49 23.71 -6.08 -9.28
N ILE A 50 24.13 -4.81 -9.37
CA ILE A 50 25.33 -4.42 -10.13
C ILE A 50 26.58 -5.09 -9.56
N LEU A 51 26.77 -5.06 -8.23
CA LEU A 51 27.93 -5.66 -7.60
C LEU A 51 27.99 -7.17 -7.84
N MET A 52 26.85 -7.86 -7.75
CA MET A 52 26.78 -9.29 -8.04
C MET A 52 27.06 -9.60 -9.50
N GLY A 53 26.52 -8.80 -10.43
CA GLY A 53 26.76 -8.96 -11.87
C GLY A 53 28.16 -8.56 -12.34
N PHE A 54 28.94 -7.82 -11.52
CA PHE A 54 30.34 -7.50 -11.81
C PHE A 54 31.32 -8.53 -11.21
N VAL A 55 30.88 -9.27 -10.18
CA VAL A 55 31.66 -10.33 -9.51
C VAL A 55 31.52 -11.69 -10.20
N ILE A 56 30.39 -11.95 -10.86
CA ILE A 56 30.13 -13.12 -11.73
C ILE A 56 30.50 -12.79 -13.17
#